data_AF-A0A7C5MB76-F1
#
_entry.id   AF-A0A7C5MB76-F1
#
_cell.length_a   1.000
_cell.length_b   1.000
_cell.length_c   1.000
_cell.angle_alpha   90.00
_cell.angle_beta   90.00
_cell.angle_gamma   90.00
#
_symmetry.space_group_name_H-M   'P 1'
#
loop_
_entity.id
_entity.type
_entity.pdbx_description
1 polymer ?
#
loop_
_entity_poly.entity_id
_entity_poly.type
_entity_poly.pdbx_seq_one_letter_code
_entity_poly.pdbx_strand_id
1 'polypeptide(L)'
;MDAKGLIKKLKEEAEKYNERRMIVLSGDRERGYKIVKSYLKKFEGKVAVVGYLLDQDIEGEQYHLKDCAKLLGTTYDILIIDLYHSLQPADIGKLYGIVRGGGLIFMITPPLEEWKNTLNRYHYR
;
A
#
# COMPACT_ATOMS: atom_id res chain seq x y z
N MET A 1 -6.74 19.28 -2.87
CA MET A 1 -5.84 19.05 -1.71
C MET A 1 -4.47 18.66 -2.22
N ASP A 2 -3.40 19.16 -1.60
CA ASP A 2 -2.04 18.74 -1.91
C ASP A 2 -1.72 17.41 -1.21
N ALA A 3 -1.73 16.31 -1.97
CA ALA A 3 -1.42 14.98 -1.45
C ALA A 3 0.00 14.92 -0.86
N LYS A 4 0.95 15.66 -1.45
CA LYS A 4 2.35 15.60 -1.05
C LYS A 4 2.57 16.20 0.34
N GLY A 5 1.98 17.36 0.61
CA GLY A 5 2.02 17.98 1.93
C GLY A 5 1.41 17.09 3.02
N LEU A 6 0.30 16.41 2.72
CA LEU A 6 -0.34 15.48 3.67
C LEU A 6 0.53 14.25 3.95
N ILE A 7 1.10 13.63 2.91
CA ILE A 7 1.99 12.48 3.08
C ILE A 7 3.22 12.86 3.91
N LYS A 8 3.80 14.04 3.68
CA LYS A 8 4.94 14.55 4.46
C LYS A 8 4.58 14.70 5.93
N LYS A 9 3.44 15.35 6.23
CA LYS A 9 2.96 15.51 7.60
C LYS A 9 2.75 14.15 8.30
N LEU A 10 2.14 13.19 7.60
CA LEU A 10 1.94 11.84 8.14
C LEU A 10 3.27 11.11 8.37
N LYS A 11 4.27 11.31 7.52
CA LYS A 11 5.62 10.76 7.73
C LYS A 11 6.26 11.34 9.00
N GLU A 12 6.22 12.66 9.15
CA GLU A 12 6.75 13.34 10.34
C GLU A 12 6.06 12.85 11.62
N GLU A 13 4.73 12.67 11.61
CA GLU A 13 3.99 12.10 12.72
C GLU A 13 4.35 10.63 12.99
N ALA A 14 4.44 9.80 11.94
CA ALA A 14 4.83 8.40 12.06
C ALA A 14 6.18 8.27 12.77
N GLU A 15 7.17 9.05 12.34
CA GLU A 15 8.52 9.06 12.92
C GLU A 15 8.53 9.56 14.36
N LYS A 16 7.82 10.67 14.63
CA LYS A 16 7.74 11.27 15.96
C LYS A 16 7.20 10.30 17.01
N TYR A 17 6.19 9.51 16.66
CA TYR A 17 5.51 8.60 17.58
C TYR A 17 5.96 7.15 17.44
N ASN A 18 6.89 6.85 16.53
CA ASN A 18 7.29 5.49 16.18
C ASN A 18 6.09 4.60 15.79
N GLU A 19 5.08 5.21 15.19
CA GLU A 19 3.84 4.56 14.77
C GLU A 19 3.86 4.30 13.26
N ARG A 20 3.00 3.38 12.81
CA ARG A 20 2.76 3.15 11.38
C ARG A 20 1.59 4.02 10.95
N ARG A 21 1.74 4.74 9.84
CA ARG A 21 0.63 5.52 9.26
C ARG A 21 0.21 4.90 7.93
N MET A 22 -1.09 4.63 7.81
CA MET A 22 -1.70 4.15 6.57
C MET A 22 -2.31 5.32 5.81
N ILE A 23 -2.04 5.38 4.51
CA ILE A 23 -2.55 6.36 3.56
C ILE A 23 -3.41 5.61 2.55
N VAL A 24 -4.70 5.92 2.51
CA VAL A 24 -5.64 5.29 1.59
C VAL A 24 -5.81 6.17 0.36
N LEU A 25 -5.43 5.65 -0.80
CA LEU A 25 -5.59 6.27 -2.11
C LEU A 25 -6.78 5.58 -2.79
N SER A 26 -7.99 6.09 -2.51
CA SER A 26 -9.23 5.59 -3.11
C SER A 26 -9.57 6.38 -4.37
N GLY A 27 -9.90 5.68 -5.46
CA GLY A 27 -10.34 6.31 -6.70
C GLY A 27 -9.73 5.66 -7.94
N ASP A 28 -9.11 6.46 -8.80
CA ASP A 28 -8.40 5.98 -9.98
C ASP A 28 -7.06 5.32 -9.61
N ARG A 29 -6.83 4.09 -10.09
CA ARG A 29 -5.64 3.28 -9.77
C ARG A 29 -4.36 3.96 -10.24
N GLU A 30 -4.32 4.43 -11.48
CA GLU A 30 -3.14 5.07 -12.05
C GLU A 30 -2.76 6.34 -11.29
N ARG A 31 -3.74 7.16 -10.93
CA ARG A 31 -3.53 8.36 -10.14
C ARG A 31 -2.97 8.03 -8.76
N GLY A 32 -3.45 6.95 -8.13
CA GLY A 32 -2.87 6.41 -6.91
C GLY A 32 -1.38 6.11 -7.07
N TYR A 33 -1.02 5.34 -8.09
CA TYR A 33 0.39 5.05 -8.40
C TYR A 33 1.20 6.30 -8.72
N LYS A 34 0.67 7.27 -9.46
CA LYS A 34 1.35 8.55 -9.75
C LYS A 34 1.70 9.30 -8.45
N ILE A 35 0.80 9.31 -7.47
CA ILE A 35 1.04 9.94 -6.16
C ILE A 35 2.16 9.19 -5.43
N VAL A 36 2.09 7.86 -5.33
CA VAL A 36 3.11 7.04 -4.66
C VAL A 36 4.48 7.21 -5.32
N LYS A 37 4.57 7.09 -6.64
CA LYS A 37 5.82 7.31 -7.40
C LYS A 37 6.41 8.70 -7.13
N SER A 38 5.57 9.73 -7.08
CA SER A 38 6.04 11.10 -6.80
C SER A 38 6.69 11.24 -5.42
N TYR A 39 6.24 10.45 -4.44
CA TYR A 39 6.82 10.39 -3.11
C TYR A 39 8.10 9.55 -3.10
N LEU A 40 8.09 8.39 -3.76
CA LEU A 40 9.23 7.48 -3.81
C LEU A 40 10.47 8.08 -4.51
N LYS A 41 10.30 8.99 -5.47
CA LYS A 41 11.42 9.69 -6.16
C LYS A 41 12.47 10.32 -5.23
N LYS A 42 12.10 10.63 -3.99
CA LYS A 42 13.00 11.25 -2.99
C LYS A 42 13.19 10.37 -1.76
N PHE A 43 12.70 9.15 -1.80
CA PHE A 43 12.69 8.23 -0.68
C PHE A 43 13.87 7.28 -0.82
N GLU A 44 14.64 7.14 0.25
CA GLU A 44 15.69 6.13 0.37
C GLU A 44 15.28 5.14 1.46
N GLY A 45 15.22 3.86 1.12
CA GLY A 45 14.83 2.81 2.04
C GLY A 45 14.21 1.61 1.34
N LYS A 46 13.81 0.62 2.12
CA LYS A 46 13.27 -0.63 1.61
C LYS A 46 11.78 -0.50 1.33
N VAL A 47 11.37 -0.76 0.09
CA VAL A 47 9.98 -0.65 -0.36
C VAL A 47 9.47 -2.02 -0.79
N ALA A 48 8.33 -2.44 -0.25
CA ALA A 48 7.58 -3.60 -0.72
C ALA A 48 6.36 -3.13 -1.53
N VAL A 49 6.14 -3.72 -2.69
CA VAL A 49 4.94 -3.52 -3.52
C VAL A 49 4.21 -4.84 -3.61
N VAL A 50 2.94 -4.85 -3.21
CA VAL A 50 2.13 -6.06 -3.16
C VAL A 50 0.84 -5.83 -3.92
N GLY A 51 0.52 -6.67 -4.89
CA GLY A 51 -0.68 -6.51 -5.71
C GLY A 51 -1.08 -7.78 -6.44
N TYR A 52 -2.31 -7.81 -6.96
CA TYR A 52 -2.75 -8.89 -7.85
C TYR A 52 -2.22 -8.71 -9.27
N LEU A 53 -2.30 -7.48 -9.79
CA LEU A 53 -1.66 -7.06 -11.04
C LEU A 53 -0.47 -6.15 -10.73
N LEU A 54 0.71 -6.53 -11.21
CA LEU A 54 1.98 -5.82 -11.01
C LEU A 54 2.48 -5.26 -12.35
N ASP A 55 1.62 -4.47 -12.98
CA ASP A 55 1.77 -3.89 -14.32
C ASP A 55 2.18 -2.40 -14.27
N GLN A 56 2.39 -1.86 -13.08
CA GLN A 56 2.76 -0.47 -12.86
C GLN A 56 4.26 -0.34 -12.66
N ASP A 57 4.89 0.55 -13.42
CA ASP A 57 6.32 0.84 -13.30
C ASP A 57 6.66 1.57 -11.98
N ILE A 58 6.94 0.82 -10.91
CA ILE A 58 7.21 1.38 -9.58
C ILE A 58 8.45 0.73 -8.95
N GLU A 59 9.25 1.56 -8.30
CA GLU A 59 10.44 1.12 -7.57
C GLU A 59 10.05 0.36 -6.29
N GLY A 60 10.76 -0.74 -6.04
CA GLY A 60 10.56 -1.59 -4.87
C GLY A 60 10.57 -3.08 -5.21
N GLU A 61 10.67 -3.91 -4.18
CA GLU A 61 10.54 -5.35 -4.32
C GLU A 61 9.06 -5.72 -4.52
N GLN A 62 8.74 -6.38 -5.63
CA GLN A 62 7.36 -6.64 -6.03
C GLN A 62 6.93 -8.07 -5.74
N TYR A 63 5.76 -8.22 -5.13
CA TYR A 63 5.21 -9.50 -4.69
C TYR A 63 3.75 -9.62 -5.10
N HIS A 64 3.39 -10.79 -5.65
CA HIS A 64 1.99 -11.06 -5.92
C HIS A 64 1.23 -11.24 -4.59
N LEU A 65 -0.03 -10.82 -4.51
CA LEU A 65 -0.84 -10.88 -3.27
C LEU A 65 -0.91 -12.30 -2.66
N LYS A 66 -0.93 -13.34 -3.49
CA LYS A 66 -0.86 -14.75 -3.03
C LYS A 66 0.42 -15.11 -2.25
N ASP A 67 1.49 -14.35 -2.44
CA ASP A 67 2.82 -14.61 -1.91
C ASP A 67 3.13 -13.79 -0.64
N CYS A 68 2.15 -13.03 -0.11
CA CYS A 68 2.32 -12.17 1.08
C CYS A 68 2.94 -12.89 2.29
N ALA A 69 2.69 -14.18 2.45
CA ALA A 69 3.24 -14.95 3.56
C ALA A 69 4.77 -15.01 3.55
N LYS A 70 5.41 -14.88 2.38
CA LYS A 70 6.88 -14.85 2.25
C LYS A 70 7.51 -13.58 2.85
N LEU A 71 6.71 -12.53 3.06
CA LEU A 71 7.16 -11.28 3.66
C LEU A 71 7.16 -11.31 5.19
N LEU A 72 6.59 -12.35 5.82
CA LEU A 72 6.60 -12.48 7.27
C LEU A 72 8.03 -12.62 7.79
N GLY A 73 8.34 -11.92 8.88
CA GLY A 73 9.68 -11.87 9.47
C GLY A 73 10.64 -10.90 8.77
N THR A 74 10.21 -10.23 7.70
CA THR A 74 10.99 -9.16 7.05
C THR A 74 10.63 -7.79 7.63
N THR A 75 11.41 -6.76 7.27
CA THR A 75 11.15 -5.39 7.68
C THR A 75 11.36 -4.43 6.50
N TYR A 76 10.37 -3.56 6.29
CA TYR A 76 10.34 -2.54 5.24
C TYR A 76 10.05 -1.16 5.83
N ASP A 77 10.44 -0.12 5.11
CA ASP A 77 10.12 1.26 5.42
C ASP A 77 8.75 1.68 4.88
N ILE A 78 8.46 1.21 3.66
CA ILE A 78 7.24 1.50 2.94
C ILE A 78 6.66 0.20 2.43
N LEU A 79 5.35 0.06 2.62
CA LEU A 79 4.56 -0.97 1.97
C LEU A 79 3.52 -0.30 1.08
N ILE A 80 3.44 -0.74 -0.17
CA ILE A 80 2.39 -0.38 -1.11
C ILE A 80 1.53 -1.61 -1.34
N ILE A 81 0.26 -1.55 -0.93
CA ILE A 81 -0.72 -2.62 -1.14
C ILE A 81 -1.71 -2.14 -2.19
N ASP A 82 -1.70 -2.78 -3.35
CA ASP A 82 -2.67 -2.59 -4.42
C ASP A 82 -3.81 -3.60 -4.27
N LEU A 83 -4.95 -3.11 -3.80
CA LEU A 83 -6.17 -3.87 -3.55
C LEU A 83 -7.25 -3.59 -4.61
N TYR A 84 -6.87 -2.99 -5.75
CA TYR A 84 -7.81 -2.58 -6.77
C TYR A 84 -8.60 -3.74 -7.38
N HIS A 85 -7.93 -4.87 -7.59
CA HIS A 85 -8.50 -6.04 -8.26
C HIS A 85 -8.84 -7.19 -7.31
N SER A 86 -8.29 -7.20 -6.10
CA SER A 86 -8.52 -8.27 -5.13
C SER A 86 -8.23 -7.78 -3.72
N LEU A 87 -9.12 -8.13 -2.80
CA LEU A 87 -8.96 -7.93 -1.36
C LEU A 87 -9.20 -9.26 -0.65
N GLN A 88 -8.22 -9.68 0.15
CA GLN A 88 -8.40 -10.71 1.17
C GLN A 88 -7.98 -10.12 2.52
N PRO A 89 -8.90 -9.98 3.50
CA PRO A 89 -8.60 -9.35 4.78
C PRO A 89 -7.42 -9.98 5.53
N ALA A 90 -7.27 -11.31 5.41
CA ALA A 90 -6.16 -12.04 6.02
C ALA A 90 -4.79 -11.59 5.50
N ASP A 91 -4.68 -11.08 4.27
CA ASP A 91 -3.41 -10.63 3.71
C ASP A 91 -3.02 -9.26 4.25
N ILE A 92 -3.98 -8.35 4.46
CA ILE A 92 -3.72 -7.07 5.16
C ILE A 92 -3.13 -7.34 6.55
N GLY A 93 -3.72 -8.29 7.29
CA GLY A 93 -3.25 -8.71 8.62
C GLY A 93 -1.81 -9.26 8.63
N LYS A 94 -1.35 -9.87 7.54
CA LYS A 94 0.04 -10.34 7.42
C LYS A 94 0.99 -9.21 7.08
N LEU A 95 0.55 -8.29 6.22
CA LEU A 95 1.42 -7.29 5.62
C LEU A 95 1.69 -6.08 6.50
N TYR A 96 0.72 -5.60 7.30
CA TYR A 96 0.92 -4.36 8.07
C TYR A 96 2.13 -4.44 9.03
N GLY A 97 2.40 -5.65 9.54
CA GLY A 97 3.46 -5.91 10.52
C GLY A 97 4.87 -5.85 9.95
N ILE A 98 5.04 -5.95 8.63
CA ILE A 98 6.35 -5.89 7.99
C ILE A 98 6.90 -4.46 7.94
N VAL A 99 6.06 -3.45 8.14
CA VAL A 99 6.49 -2.05 8.16
C VAL A 99 7.04 -1.71 9.55
N ARG A 100 8.23 -1.10 9.60
CA ARG A 100 8.80 -0.64 10.87
C ARG A 100 8.00 0.52 11.48
N GLY A 101 8.18 0.78 12.78
CA GLY A 101 7.70 2.03 13.38
C GLY A 101 8.30 3.24 12.67
N GLY A 102 7.49 4.28 12.46
CA GLY A 102 7.85 5.42 11.61
C GLY A 102 7.68 5.19 10.11
N GLY A 103 7.31 3.99 9.68
CA GLY A 103 7.06 3.66 8.27
C GLY A 103 5.66 4.03 7.78
N LEU A 104 5.49 3.99 6.46
CA LEU A 104 4.23 4.29 5.78
C LEU A 104 3.65 3.07 5.07
N ILE A 105 2.33 2.96 5.08
CA ILE A 105 1.58 1.98 4.29
C ILE A 105 0.71 2.75 3.30
N PHE A 106 0.93 2.58 1.99
CA PHE A 106 0.03 3.08 0.96
C PHE A 106 -0.94 1.97 0.57
N MET A 107 -2.23 2.24 0.67
CA MET A 107 -3.29 1.32 0.25
C MET A 107 -4.02 1.93 -0.95
N ILE A 108 -3.84 1.32 -2.13
CA ILE A 108 -4.50 1.73 -3.38
C ILE A 108 -5.78 0.91 -3.53
N THR A 109 -6.90 1.60 -3.70
CA THR A 109 -8.24 0.98 -3.66
C THR A 109 -9.13 1.62 -4.73
N PRO A 110 -10.18 0.92 -5.20
CA PRO A 110 -11.23 1.54 -6.01
C PRO A 110 -11.94 2.67 -5.22
N PRO A 111 -12.80 3.47 -5.86
CA PRO A 111 -13.70 4.37 -5.15
C PRO A 111 -14.44 3.60 -4.04
N LEU A 112 -14.41 4.07 -2.79
CA LEU A 112 -14.93 3.30 -1.64
C LEU A 112 -16.40 2.87 -1.81
N GLU A 113 -17.22 3.69 -2.46
CA GLU A 113 -18.63 3.36 -2.73
C GLU A 113 -18.80 2.24 -3.75
N GLU A 114 -17.91 2.15 -4.73
CA GLU A 114 -17.87 1.05 -5.71
C GLU A 114 -17.23 -0.21 -5.11
N TRP A 115 -16.21 -0.02 -4.26
CA TRP A 115 -15.46 -1.11 -3.66
C TRP A 115 -16.34 -2.01 -2.78
N LYS A 116 -17.31 -1.42 -2.07
CA LYS A 116 -18.32 -2.16 -1.28
C LYS A 116 -19.14 -3.16 -2.11
N ASN A 117 -19.32 -2.87 -3.39
CA ASN A 117 -20.11 -3.69 -4.32
C ASN A 117 -19.23 -4.64 -5.14
N THR A 118 -17.91 -4.62 -4.92
CA THR A 118 -16.97 -5.46 -5.69
C THR A 118 -16.98 -6.89 -5.16
N LEU A 119 -17.07 -7.85 -6.08
CA LEU A 119 -16.97 -9.27 -5.75
C LEU A 119 -15.54 -9.76 -5.97
N ASN A 120 -14.98 -10.42 -4.96
CA ASN A 120 -13.74 -11.16 -5.15
C ASN A 120 -14.04 -12.55 -5.72
N ARG A 121 -13.00 -13.27 -6.15
CA ARG A 121 -13.12 -14.63 -6.69
C ARG A 121 -13.84 -15.64 -5.78
N TYR A 122 -13.92 -15.35 -4.48
CA TYR A 122 -14.55 -16.23 -3.48
C TYR A 122 -16.05 -15.98 -3.36
N HIS A 123 -16.57 -14.92 -3.98
CA HIS A 123 -18.00 -14.63 -4.01
C HIS A 123 -18.72 -15.22 -5.24
N TYR A 124 -17.97 -15.62 -6.27
CA TYR A 124 -18.54 -16.39 -7.38
C TYR A 124 -18.75 -17.84 -6.92
N ARG A 125 -20.03 -18.21 -6.77
CA ARG A 125 -20.46 -19.59 -6.50
C ARG A 125 -20.46 -20.43 -7.77
#